data_AF-A0A820SAJ3-F1
#
_entry.id   AF-A0A820SAJ3-F1
#
_cell.length_a   1.000
_cell.length_b   1.000
_cell.length_c   1.000
_cell.angle_alpha   90.00
_cell.angle_beta   90.00
_cell.angle_gamma   90.00
#
_symmetry.space_group_name_H-M   'P 1'
#
loop_
_entity.id
_entity.type
_entity.pdbx_description
1 polymer ?
#
loop_
_entity_poly.entity_id
_entity_poly.type
_entity_poly.pdbx_seq_one_letter_code
_entity_poly.pdbx_strand_id
1 'polypeptide(L)'
;YPNIQTIELPHLYFIPKPHKIGTPLRPIISMIRSPAIGISHFLDQSLRPIFDQATKQTTFINDIHFVRRLEFYQSIGLLKSTTNFITFDVTDLYTMIPRNGALIALEEFLNERATNGRISGMTINTL
;
A
#
# COMPACT_ATOMS: atom_id res chain seq x y z
N TYR A 1 -23.26 5.46 -1.72
CA TYR A 1 -23.69 4.09 -1.40
C TYR A 1 -23.77 3.28 -2.69
N PRO A 2 -23.30 2.02 -2.73
CA PRO A 2 -23.37 1.20 -3.94
C PRO A 2 -24.84 0.98 -4.33
N ASN A 3 -25.14 1.06 -5.62
CA ASN A 3 -26.47 0.75 -6.14
C ASN A 3 -26.69 -0.77 -6.02
N ILE A 4 -27.66 -1.19 -5.22
CA ILE A 4 -27.96 -2.61 -4.93
C ILE A 4 -28.30 -3.38 -6.21
N GLN A 5 -28.84 -2.69 -7.23
CA GLN A 5 -29.17 -3.29 -8.53
C GLN A 5 -27.94 -3.57 -9.40
N THR A 6 -26.76 -3.08 -9.03
CA THR A 6 -25.52 -3.22 -9.82
C THR A 6 -24.43 -3.99 -9.07
N ILE A 7 -24.75 -4.63 -7.94
CA ILE A 7 -23.76 -5.39 -7.16
C ILE A 7 -23.43 -6.69 -7.89
N GLU A 8 -22.15 -6.99 -8.00
CA GLU A 8 -21.63 -8.22 -8.62
C GLU A 8 -20.65 -8.93 -7.68
N LEU A 9 -20.51 -10.25 -7.86
CA LEU A 9 -19.46 -11.01 -7.17
C LEU A 9 -18.09 -10.62 -7.74
N PRO A 10 -17.01 -10.65 -6.92
CA PRO A 10 -15.67 -10.43 -7.44
C PRO A 10 -15.30 -11.43 -8.53
N HIS A 11 -14.62 -10.97 -9.58
CA HIS A 11 -14.19 -11.81 -10.69
C HIS A 11 -12.70 -12.16 -10.56
N LEU A 12 -12.37 -13.44 -10.56
CA LEU A 12 -10.99 -13.93 -10.67
C LEU A 12 -10.63 -14.15 -12.14
N TYR A 13 -9.56 -13.53 -12.59
CA TYR A 13 -9.00 -13.76 -13.93
C TYR A 13 -7.47 -13.80 -13.87
N PHE A 14 -6.85 -14.26 -14.96
CA PHE A 14 -5.42 -14.51 -15.02
C PHE A 14 -4.76 -13.67 -16.12
N ILE A 15 -3.66 -13.00 -15.78
CA ILE A 15 -2.85 -12.22 -16.74
C ILE A 15 -1.50 -12.92 -16.94
N PRO A 16 -1.07 -13.19 -18.18
CA PRO A 16 0.25 -13.78 -18.42
C PRO A 16 1.39 -12.82 -18.03
N LYS A 17 2.49 -13.37 -17.50
CA LYS A 17 3.75 -12.66 -17.28
C LYS A 17 4.73 -12.99 -18.42
N PRO A 18 4.68 -12.30 -19.58
CA PRO A 18 5.47 -12.66 -20.77
C PRO A 18 6.99 -12.52 -20.56
N HIS A 19 7.41 -11.71 -19.60
CA HIS A 19 8.82 -11.49 -19.25
C HIS A 19 9.42 -12.59 -18.36
N LYS A 20 8.66 -13.64 -17.99
CA LYS A 20 9.14 -14.78 -17.19
C LYS A 20 9.11 -16.07 -18.01
N ILE A 21 10.12 -16.93 -17.81
CA ILE A 21 10.22 -18.25 -18.45
C ILE A 21 8.95 -19.07 -18.15
N GLY A 22 8.40 -19.72 -19.18
CA GLY A 22 7.16 -20.51 -19.08
C GLY A 22 5.88 -19.66 -19.02
N THR A 23 6.00 -18.33 -19.09
CA THR A 23 4.86 -17.38 -19.10
C THR A 23 3.84 -17.65 -17.99
N PRO A 24 4.26 -17.68 -16.72
CA PRO A 24 3.35 -17.96 -15.61
C PRO A 24 2.22 -16.94 -15.55
N LEU A 25 1.06 -17.39 -15.06
CA LEU A 25 -0.13 -16.55 -14.91
C LEU A 25 -0.11 -15.81 -13.56
N ARG A 26 -0.54 -14.54 -13.57
CA ARG A 26 -0.83 -13.74 -12.38
C ARG A 26 -2.34 -13.77 -12.12
N PRO A 27 -2.81 -14.37 -11.02
CA PRO A 27 -4.21 -14.24 -10.63
C PRO A 27 -4.50 -12.79 -10.22
N ILE A 28 -5.64 -12.26 -10.66
CA ILE A 28 -6.15 -10.93 -10.30
C ILE A 28 -7.61 -11.08 -9.88
N ILE A 29 -7.96 -10.49 -8.74
CA ILE A 29 -9.35 -10.38 -8.28
C ILE A 29 -9.84 -8.97 -8.59
N SER A 30 -10.82 -8.86 -9.50
CA SER A 30 -11.55 -7.61 -9.73
C SER A 30 -12.64 -7.46 -8.69
N MET A 31 -12.51 -6.44 -7.84
CA MET A 31 -13.52 -6.04 -6.86
C MET A 31 -14.48 -4.96 -7.40
N ILE A 32 -14.46 -4.69 -8.71
CA ILE A 32 -15.35 -3.72 -9.35
C ILE A 32 -16.80 -4.14 -9.08
N ARG A 33 -17.62 -3.18 -8.61
CA ARG A 33 -19.03 -3.40 -8.22
C ARG A 33 -19.27 -4.44 -7.10
N SER A 34 -18.21 -4.91 -6.43
CA SER A 34 -18.34 -5.78 -5.28
C SER A 34 -18.79 -5.01 -4.03
N PRO A 35 -19.47 -5.66 -3.07
CA PRO A 35 -19.84 -5.01 -1.80
C PRO A 35 -18.61 -4.59 -0.98
N ALA A 36 -17.45 -5.24 -1.17
CA ALA A 36 -16.21 -4.95 -0.44
C ALA A 36 -15.55 -3.63 -0.85
N ILE A 37 -15.91 -3.06 -2.01
CA ILE A 37 -15.29 -1.81 -2.50
C ILE A 37 -15.57 -0.63 -1.57
N GLY A 38 -16.78 -0.56 -1.00
CA GLY A 38 -17.17 0.51 -0.09
C GLY A 38 -16.37 0.47 1.22
N ILE A 39 -16.19 -0.73 1.77
CA ILE A 39 -15.37 -0.95 2.97
C ILE A 39 -13.91 -0.59 2.68
N SER A 40 -13.37 -1.05 1.55
CA SER A 40 -11.99 -0.76 1.16
C SER A 40 -11.74 0.74 0.98
N HIS A 41 -12.67 1.46 0.34
CA HIS A 41 -12.59 2.91 0.20
C HIS A 41 -12.67 3.64 1.54
N PHE A 42 -13.56 3.21 2.43
CA PHE A 42 -13.68 3.79 3.75
C PHE A 42 -12.41 3.63 4.58
N LEU A 43 -11.80 2.43 4.55
CA LEU A 43 -10.54 2.16 5.23
C LEU A 43 -9.39 2.96 4.63
N ASP A 44 -9.30 3.03 3.29
CA ASP A 44 -8.29 3.86 2.61
C ASP A 44 -8.45 5.33 3.00
N GLN A 45 -9.65 5.91 2.91
CA GLN A 45 -9.91 7.29 3.32
C GLN A 45 -9.55 7.57 4.78
N SER A 46 -9.77 6.59 5.67
CA SER A 46 -9.49 6.74 7.09
C SER A 46 -8.00 6.63 7.41
N LEU A 47 -7.30 5.69 6.78
CA LEU A 47 -5.90 5.36 7.07
C LEU A 47 -4.90 6.16 6.23
N ARG A 48 -5.28 6.60 5.03
CA ARG A 48 -4.39 7.23 4.06
C ARG A 48 -3.67 8.47 4.61
N PRO A 49 -4.33 9.41 5.31
CA PRO A 49 -3.66 10.61 5.81
C PRO A 49 -2.51 10.30 6.78
N ILE A 50 -2.73 9.36 7.71
CA ILE A 50 -1.71 8.98 8.69
C ILE A 50 -0.62 8.11 8.07
N PHE A 51 -0.98 7.26 7.09
CA PHE A 51 -0.03 6.45 6.34
C PHE A 51 0.91 7.34 5.52
N ASP A 52 0.38 8.27 4.74
CA ASP A 52 1.17 9.17 3.91
C ASP A 52 2.08 10.06 4.78
N GLN A 53 1.60 10.50 5.94
CA GLN A 53 2.43 11.25 6.88
C GLN A 53 3.60 10.41 7.41
N ALA A 54 3.35 9.14 7.77
CA ALA A 54 4.38 8.24 8.30
C ALA A 54 5.41 7.83 7.24
N THR A 55 5.02 7.67 5.98
CA THR A 55 5.88 7.14 4.91
C THR A 55 6.50 8.21 4.00
N LYS A 56 6.12 9.49 4.16
CA LYS A 56 6.57 10.61 3.30
C LYS A 56 8.09 10.68 3.09
N GLN A 57 8.88 10.25 4.07
CA GLN A 57 10.34 10.33 4.00
C GLN A 57 11.00 9.09 3.40
N THR A 58 10.30 7.96 3.35
CA THR A 58 10.84 6.64 2.97
C THR A 58 10.21 6.07 1.71
N THR A 59 9.09 6.62 1.24
CA THR A 59 8.36 6.15 0.06
C THR A 59 8.41 7.18 -1.07
N PHE A 60 8.54 6.69 -2.30
CA PHE A 60 8.48 7.50 -3.51
C PHE A 60 7.23 7.15 -4.30
N ILE A 61 6.47 8.17 -4.71
CA ILE A 61 5.18 7.98 -5.40
C ILE A 61 5.32 7.66 -6.89
N ASN A 62 6.43 8.07 -7.51
CA ASN A 62 6.77 7.79 -8.91
C ASN A 62 8.27 8.01 -9.17
N ASP A 63 8.70 7.72 -10.38
CA ASP A 63 10.05 7.89 -10.91
C ASP A 63 10.53 9.35 -10.86
N ILE A 64 9.70 10.32 -11.26
CA ILE A 64 10.05 11.75 -11.21
C ILE A 64 10.31 12.22 -9.77
N HIS A 65 9.46 11.81 -8.83
CA HIS A 65 9.60 12.12 -7.41
C HIS A 65 10.85 11.47 -6.81
N PHE A 66 11.17 10.25 -7.23
CA PHE A 66 12.40 9.56 -6.83
C PHE A 66 13.65 10.33 -7.27
N VAL A 67 13.74 10.72 -8.55
CA VAL A 67 14.88 11.50 -9.07
C VAL A 67 15.03 12.83 -8.33
N ARG A 68 13.94 13.58 -8.16
CA ARG A 68 13.95 14.85 -7.41
C ARG A 68 14.42 14.68 -5.97
N ARG A 69 14.09 13.54 -5.33
CA ARG A 69 14.58 13.27 -3.97
C ARG A 69 16.08 13.00 -3.96
N LEU A 70 16.61 12.26 -4.93
CA LEU A 70 18.05 12.06 -5.05
C LEU A 70 18.79 13.38 -5.27
N GLU A 71 18.28 14.25 -6.15
CA GLU A 71 18.83 15.60 -6.34
C GLU A 71 18.81 16.42 -5.05
N PHE A 72 17.72 16.34 -4.29
CA PHE A 72 17.63 16.98 -2.98
C PHE A 72 18.67 16.41 -2.00
N TYR A 73 18.81 15.08 -1.90
CA TYR A 73 19.81 14.47 -1.02
C TYR A 73 21.24 14.83 -1.43
N GLN A 74 21.50 15.01 -2.73
CA GLN A 74 22.76 15.53 -3.23
C GLN A 74 22.99 16.98 -2.78
N SER A 75 21.98 17.85 -2.90
CA SER A 75 22.12 19.28 -2.58
C SER A 75 22.36 19.55 -1.10
N ILE A 76 21.87 18.68 -0.21
CA ILE A 76 22.12 18.74 1.24
C ILE A 76 23.31 17.88 1.70
N GLY A 77 24.10 17.33 0.77
CA GLY A 77 25.34 16.60 1.09
C GLY A 77 25.16 15.20 1.69
N LEU A 78 23.96 14.61 1.57
CA LEU A 78 23.69 13.23 2.00
C LEU A 78 24.12 12.18 0.96
N LEU A 79 24.24 12.55 -0.32
CA LEU A 79 24.84 11.69 -1.34
C LEU A 79 26.33 12.04 -1.51
N LYS A 80 27.19 11.14 -1.02
CA LYS A 80 28.65 11.22 -1.12
C LYS A 80 29.12 10.29 -2.23
N SER A 81 30.35 10.51 -2.70
CA SER A 81 31.00 9.58 -3.65
C SER A 81 31.17 8.16 -3.10
N THR A 82 31.11 7.99 -1.77
CA THR A 82 31.17 6.71 -1.06
C THR A 82 29.79 6.13 -0.76
N THR A 83 28.69 6.77 -1.19
CA THR A 83 27.33 6.28 -0.96
C THR A 83 27.05 5.09 -1.87
N ASN A 84 26.72 3.94 -1.27
CA ASN A 84 26.31 2.75 -1.99
C ASN A 84 24.79 2.69 -2.12
N PHE A 85 24.31 2.30 -3.30
CA PHE A 85 22.91 1.99 -3.53
C PHE A 85 22.70 0.48 -3.50
N ILE A 86 21.66 0.04 -2.79
CA ILE A 86 21.29 -1.37 -2.68
C ILE A 86 19.85 -1.50 -3.11
N THR A 87 19.57 -2.49 -3.94
CA THR A 87 18.21 -2.82 -4.39
C THR A 87 17.79 -4.17 -3.83
N PHE A 88 16.57 -4.21 -3.32
CA PHE A 88 15.90 -5.43 -2.87
C PHE A 88 14.60 -5.57 -3.65
N ASP A 89 14.30 -6.77 -4.11
CA ASP A 89 13.04 -7.11 -4.75
C ASP A 89 12.27 -8.10 -3.86
N VAL A 90 11.03 -7.77 -3.52
CA VAL A 90 10.16 -8.63 -2.73
C VAL A 90 9.24 -9.40 -3.66
N THR A 91 9.48 -10.70 -3.81
CA THR A 91 8.69 -11.57 -4.68
C THR A 91 7.33 -11.88 -4.06
N ASP A 92 6.28 -11.86 -4.88
CA ASP A 92 4.94 -12.34 -4.52
C ASP A 92 4.33 -11.67 -3.26
N LEU A 93 4.68 -10.39 -3.04
CA LEU A 93 4.29 -9.56 -1.89
C LEU A 93 2.83 -9.76 -1.44
N TYR A 94 1.87 -9.62 -2.36
CA TYR A 94 0.44 -9.70 -2.02
C TYR A 94 0.01 -11.08 -1.51
N THR A 95 0.64 -12.16 -1.98
CA THR A 95 0.27 -13.53 -1.59
C THR A 95 1.08 -14.04 -0.40
N MET A 96 2.16 -13.36 -0.02
CA MET A 96 3.07 -13.77 1.05
C MET A 96 2.88 -12.99 2.36
N ILE A 97 1.96 -12.03 2.42
CA ILE A 97 1.66 -11.32 3.67
C ILE A 97 0.78 -12.21 4.57
N PRO A 98 1.28 -12.67 5.74
CA PRO A 98 0.48 -13.48 6.65
C PRO A 98 -0.60 -12.63 7.31
N ARG A 99 -1.84 -13.13 7.34
CA ARG A 99 -3.00 -12.38 7.88
C ARG A 99 -2.76 -11.88 9.31
N ASN A 100 -2.28 -12.74 10.21
CA ASN A 100 -2.05 -12.36 11.61
C ASN A 100 -0.94 -11.31 11.74
N GLY A 101 0.14 -11.45 10.97
CA GLY A 101 1.23 -10.47 10.96
C GLY A 101 0.77 -9.10 10.46
N ALA A 102 -0.11 -9.08 9.44
CA ALA A 102 -0.69 -7.83 8.95
C ALA A 102 -1.59 -7.15 9.99
N LEU A 103 -2.37 -7.91 10.75
CA LEU A 103 -3.21 -7.36 11.82
C LEU A 103 -2.39 -6.78 12.97
N ILE A 104 -1.33 -7.48 13.40
CA ILE A 104 -0.41 -7.00 14.43
C ILE A 104 0.28 -5.71 13.96
N ALA A 105 0.83 -5.70 12.75
CA ALA A 105 1.49 -4.52 12.19
C ALA A 105 0.52 -3.33 12.06
N LEU A 106 -0.75 -3.58 11.72
CA LEU A 106 -1.77 -2.54 11.69
C LEU A 106 -2.04 -2.02 13.11
N GLU A 107 -2.26 -2.88 14.09
CA GLU A 107 -2.49 -2.48 15.48
C GLU A 107 -1.33 -1.63 16.04
N GLU A 108 -0.09 -2.07 15.86
CA GLU A 108 1.11 -1.33 16.23
C GLU A 108 1.15 0.04 15.54
N PHE A 109 0.92 0.07 14.23
CA PHE A 109 0.88 1.31 13.46
C PHE A 109 -0.19 2.28 13.97
N LEU A 110 -1.41 1.80 14.26
CA LEU A 110 -2.49 2.66 14.76
C LEU A 110 -2.18 3.16 16.18
N ASN A 111 -1.62 2.32 17.05
CA ASN A 111 -1.22 2.73 18.40
C ASN A 111 -0.12 3.80 18.39
N GLU A 112 0.84 3.71 17.46
CA GLU A 112 1.90 4.70 17.33
C GLU A 112 1.45 6.03 16.72
N ARG A 113 0.46 5.98 15.80
CA ARG A 113 0.14 7.13 14.92
C ARG A 113 -1.20 7.79 15.23
N ALA A 114 -2.10 7.14 15.96
CA ALA A 114 -3.38 7.72 16.32
C ALA A 114 -3.23 8.82 17.38
N THR A 115 -3.91 9.94 17.19
CA THR A 115 -3.96 11.01 18.18
C THR A 115 -5.01 10.66 19.23
N ASN A 116 -4.59 10.49 20.49
CA ASN A 116 -5.47 10.09 21.60
C ASN A 116 -6.26 8.79 21.31
N GLY A 117 -5.65 7.84 20.60
CA GLY A 117 -6.30 6.59 20.22
C GLY A 117 -7.45 6.75 19.23
N ARG A 118 -7.46 7.82 18.42
CA ARG A 118 -8.48 8.08 17.41
C ARG A 118 -7.92 8.36 16.03
N ILE A 119 -8.65 7.91 15.01
CA ILE A 119 -8.39 8.15 13.58
C ILE A 119 -9.72 8.47 12.91
N SER A 120 -9.76 9.55 12.12
CA SER A 120 -10.98 10.01 11.41
C SER A 120 -12.21 10.13 12.32
N GLY A 121 -11.99 10.55 13.56
CA GLY A 121 -13.06 10.71 14.55
C GLY A 121 -13.59 9.41 15.17
N MET A 122 -13.00 8.24 14.87
CA MET A 122 -13.32 6.95 15.48
C MET A 122 -12.20 6.47 16.41
N THR A 123 -12.51 5.63 17.39
CA THR A 123 -11.48 4.96 18.20
C THR A 123 -10.79 3.87 17.39
N ILE A 124 -9.50 3.63 17.63
CA ILE A 124 -8.73 2.58 16.93
C ILE A 124 -9.34 1.18 17.06
N ASN A 125 -10.04 0.89 18.16
CA ASN A 125 -10.72 -0.40 18.38
C ASN A 125 -12.01 -0.56 17.56
N THR A 126 -12.51 0.51 16.94
CA THR A 126 -13.73 0.51 16.11
C THR A 126 -13.41 0.42 14.62
N LEU A 127 -12.19 0.82 14.24
CA LEU A 127 -11.69 0.73 12.87
C LEU A 127 -11.32 -0.72 12.55
#